data_AF-W2UPN3-F1
#
_entry.id   AF-W2UPN3-F1
#
_cell.length_a   1.000
_cell.length_b   1.000
_cell.length_c   1.000
_cell.angle_alpha   90.00
_cell.angle_beta   90.00
_cell.angle_gamma   90.00
#
_symmetry.space_group_name_H-M   'P 1'
#
loop_
_entity.id
_entity.type
_entity.pdbx_description
1 polymer ?
#
loop_
_entity_poly.entity_id
_entity_poly.type
_entity_poly.pdbx_seq_one_letter_code
_entity_poly.pdbx_strand_id
1 'polypeptide(L)'
;MNITPLPTQPNTIVSYFHVGRLLHYSLILFILEAWIYGVQLIKSIEKESTFWIVFWISFFLFSFLHIFLVIMDGWSRFQNYKRAKDQFYMHGFNRRIANTYIGSKCQRNAAIVAAKELGLEKEIIEYYKDMNVKWYHFVPYFMVKDPLFMFRKKFWSRTFLEKNYQPKFDYKKIQLEFS
;
A
#
# COMPACT_ATOMS: atom_id res chain seq x y z
N MET A 1 -26.16 -0.84 18.52
CA MET A 1 -25.48 -0.86 17.21
C MET A 1 -26.56 -0.74 16.16
N ASN A 2 -26.63 0.34 15.38
CA ASN A 2 -27.50 0.38 14.20
C ASN A 2 -26.78 -0.41 13.11
N ILE A 3 -27.10 -1.70 13.01
CA ILE A 3 -26.50 -2.62 12.06
C ILE A 3 -27.19 -2.38 10.73
N THR A 4 -26.65 -1.45 9.94
CA THR A 4 -26.99 -1.38 8.52
C THR A 4 -26.55 -2.68 7.85
N PRO A 5 -27.34 -3.25 6.94
CA PRO A 5 -26.95 -4.46 6.21
C PRO A 5 -25.62 -4.19 5.51
N LEU A 6 -24.62 -5.03 5.78
CA LEU A 6 -23.29 -4.89 5.17
C LEU A 6 -23.40 -5.13 3.66
N PRO A 7 -22.68 -4.36 2.83
CA PRO A 7 -22.55 -4.67 1.42
C PRO A 7 -21.93 -6.07 1.19
N THR A 8 -22.06 -6.57 -0.03
CA THR A 8 -21.46 -7.86 -0.42
C THR A 8 -19.95 -7.87 -0.19
N GLN A 9 -19.51 -8.77 0.68
CA GLN A 9 -18.10 -8.83 1.07
C GLN A 9 -17.29 -9.56 0.00
N PRO A 10 -16.26 -8.90 -0.59
CA PRO A 10 -15.42 -9.54 -1.58
C PRO A 10 -14.56 -10.64 -0.95
N ASN A 11 -13.96 -11.48 -1.79
CA ASN A 11 -12.93 -12.39 -1.33
C ASN A 11 -11.71 -11.59 -0.83
N THR A 12 -11.03 -12.09 0.21
CA THR A 12 -9.81 -11.53 0.77
C THR A 12 -8.74 -11.29 -0.30
N ILE A 13 -8.65 -12.19 -1.29
CA ILE A 13 -7.72 -12.07 -2.44
C ILE A 13 -8.06 -10.86 -3.30
N VAL A 14 -9.35 -10.64 -3.60
CA VAL A 14 -9.82 -9.50 -4.39
C VAL A 14 -9.53 -8.19 -3.66
N SER A 15 -9.78 -8.19 -2.35
CA SER A 15 -9.47 -7.05 -1.47
C SER A 15 -7.97 -6.73 -1.47
N TYR A 16 -7.12 -7.76 -1.43
CA TYR A 16 -5.66 -7.61 -1.52
C TYR A 16 -5.22 -6.90 -2.82
N PHE A 17 -5.76 -7.32 -3.97
CA PHE A 17 -5.45 -6.68 -5.25
C PHE A 17 -5.96 -5.24 -5.33
N HIS A 18 -7.15 -4.95 -4.81
CA HIS A 18 -7.68 -3.57 -4.78
C HIS A 18 -6.85 -2.64 -3.90
N VAL A 19 -6.43 -3.09 -2.72
CA VAL A 19 -5.58 -2.32 -1.80
C VAL A 19 -4.21 -2.05 -2.44
N GLY A 20 -3.61 -3.07 -3.04
CA GLY A 20 -2.26 -3.01 -3.58
C GLY A 20 -2.15 -2.54 -5.04
N ARG A 21 -3.23 -2.11 -5.72
CA ARG A 21 -3.23 -1.89 -7.19
C ARG A 21 -2.02 -1.10 -7.71
N LEU A 22 -1.68 0.02 -7.06
CA LEU A 22 -0.51 0.85 -7.45
C LEU A 22 0.82 0.11 -7.25
N LEU A 23 0.92 -0.68 -6.18
CA LEU A 23 2.12 -1.44 -5.85
C LEU A 23 2.32 -2.60 -6.84
N HIS A 24 1.25 -3.23 -7.31
CA HIS A 24 1.36 -4.24 -8.36
C HIS A 24 1.89 -3.64 -9.68
N TYR A 25 1.47 -2.42 -10.04
CA TYR A 25 2.04 -1.73 -11.21
C TYR A 25 3.52 -1.40 -11.01
N SER A 26 3.91 -0.90 -9.84
CA SER A 26 5.32 -0.67 -9.51
C SER A 26 6.14 -1.96 -9.52
N LEU A 27 5.57 -3.07 -9.04
CA LEU A 27 6.24 -4.38 -9.04
C LEU A 27 6.55 -4.84 -10.47
N ILE A 28 5.57 -4.76 -11.37
CA ILE A 28 5.76 -5.11 -12.78
C ILE A 28 6.85 -4.23 -13.40
N LEU A 29 6.82 -2.92 -13.12
CA LEU A 29 7.84 -1.98 -13.60
C LEU A 29 9.25 -2.39 -13.14
N PHE A 30 9.46 -2.66 -11.85
CA PHE A 30 10.77 -3.04 -11.33
C PHE A 30 11.24 -4.42 -11.81
N ILE A 31 10.32 -5.35 -12.10
CA ILE A 31 10.68 -6.63 -12.73
C ILE A 31 11.19 -6.40 -14.16
N LEU A 32 10.51 -5.55 -14.94
CA LEU A 32 10.92 -5.20 -16.30
C LEU A 32 12.26 -4.45 -16.31
N GLU A 33 12.43 -3.49 -15.41
CA GLU A 33 13.69 -2.76 -15.23
C GLU A 33 14.83 -3.70 -14.85
N ALA A 34 14.62 -4.60 -13.88
CA ALA A 34 15.63 -5.58 -13.48
C ALA A 34 16.01 -6.51 -14.64
N TRP A 35 15.05 -6.93 -15.45
CA TRP A 35 15.33 -7.71 -16.66
C TRP A 35 16.18 -6.92 -17.66
N ILE A 36 15.78 -5.70 -18.00
CA ILE A 36 16.50 -4.85 -18.96
C ILE A 36 17.94 -4.59 -18.47
N TYR A 37 18.10 -4.20 -17.21
CA TYR A 37 19.42 -3.94 -16.63
C TYR A 37 20.26 -5.21 -16.55
N GLY A 38 19.65 -6.37 -16.27
CA GLY A 38 20.34 -7.66 -16.29
C GLY A 38 20.89 -8.02 -17.68
N VAL A 39 20.10 -7.83 -18.73
CA VAL A 39 20.55 -8.04 -20.12
C VAL A 39 21.71 -7.11 -20.48
N GLN A 40 21.64 -5.85 -20.10
CA GLN A 40 22.70 -4.88 -20.38
C GLN A 40 23.97 -5.15 -19.56
N LEU A 41 23.83 -5.66 -18.34
CA LEU A 41 24.94 -6.11 -17.52
C LEU A 41 25.67 -7.29 -18.17
N ILE A 42 24.95 -8.32 -18.65
CA ILE A 42 25.56 -9.47 -19.35
C ILE A 42 26.35 -9.00 -20.58
N LYS A 43 25.75 -8.14 -21.43
CA LYS A 43 26.45 -7.57 -22.59
C LYS A 43 27.69 -6.76 -22.22
N SER A 44 27.70 -6.14 -21.04
CA SER A 44 28.84 -5.34 -20.58
C SER A 44 29.98 -6.21 -20.05
N ILE A 45 29.63 -7.36 -19.46
CA ILE A 45 30.58 -8.40 -19.05
C ILE A 45 31.25 -9.02 -20.28
N GLU A 46 30.46 -9.37 -21.31
CA GLU A 46 30.99 -9.92 -22.58
C GLU A 46 31.94 -8.96 -23.31
N LYS A 47 31.74 -7.64 -23.16
CA LYS A 47 32.57 -6.59 -23.74
C LYS A 47 33.75 -6.18 -22.86
N GLU A 48 33.93 -6.82 -21.71
CA GLU A 48 34.98 -6.54 -20.72
C GLU A 48 35.09 -5.06 -20.29
N SER A 49 34.00 -4.31 -20.38
CA SER A 49 34.03 -2.87 -20.07
C SER A 49 33.71 -2.60 -18.61
N THR A 50 34.75 -2.37 -17.80
CA THR A 50 34.62 -2.15 -16.35
C THR A 50 33.63 -1.04 -15.99
N PHE A 51 33.66 0.09 -16.72
CA PHE A 51 32.75 1.21 -16.46
C PHE A 51 31.28 0.81 -16.64
N TRP A 52 30.96 0.16 -17.76
CA TRP A 52 29.58 -0.26 -18.04
C TRP A 52 29.12 -1.36 -17.09
N ILE A 53 30.01 -2.26 -16.68
CA ILE A 53 29.69 -3.28 -15.67
C ILE A 53 29.27 -2.60 -14.36
N VAL A 54 30.06 -1.64 -13.85
CA VAL A 54 29.74 -0.92 -12.59
C VAL A 54 28.46 -0.10 -12.73
N PHE A 55 28.23 0.52 -13.88
CA PHE A 55 27.00 1.26 -14.15
C PHE A 55 25.77 0.32 -14.10
N TRP A 56 25.75 -0.73 -14.92
CA TRP A 56 24.59 -1.61 -15.03
C TRP A 56 24.34 -2.45 -13.78
N ILE A 57 25.38 -2.88 -13.05
CA ILE A 57 25.20 -3.61 -11.79
C ILE A 57 24.53 -2.73 -10.73
N SER A 58 24.84 -1.43 -10.71
CA SER A 58 24.23 -0.48 -9.76
C SER A 58 22.73 -0.33 -10.02
N PHE A 59 22.32 -0.14 -11.29
CA PHE A 59 20.90 -0.07 -11.66
C PHE A 59 20.17 -1.40 -11.48
N PHE A 60 20.83 -2.53 -11.79
CA PHE A 60 20.27 -3.86 -11.56
C PHE A 60 19.99 -4.09 -10.07
N LEU A 61 20.97 -3.84 -9.20
CA LEU A 61 20.81 -3.98 -7.75
C LEU A 61 19.74 -3.02 -7.20
N PHE A 62 19.68 -1.79 -7.71
CA PHE A 62 18.64 -0.83 -7.36
C PHE A 62 17.25 -1.39 -7.67
N SER A 63 17.00 -1.84 -8.91
CA SER A 63 15.70 -2.39 -9.31
C SER A 63 15.37 -3.66 -8.56
N PHE A 64 16.35 -4.56 -8.41
CA PHE A 64 16.19 -5.81 -7.69
C PHE A 64 15.80 -5.60 -6.23
N LEU A 65 16.45 -4.66 -5.53
CA LEU A 65 16.08 -4.30 -4.16
C LEU A 65 14.63 -3.78 -4.09
N HIS A 66 14.23 -2.93 -5.05
CA HIS A 66 12.88 -2.33 -5.06
C HIS A 66 11.76 -3.36 -5.23
N ILE A 67 12.00 -4.49 -5.91
CA ILE A 67 11.05 -5.60 -5.98
C ILE A 67 10.64 -6.05 -4.57
N PHE A 68 11.62 -6.27 -3.68
CA PHE A 68 11.35 -6.68 -2.29
C PHE A 68 10.65 -5.56 -1.51
N LEU A 69 11.08 -4.32 -1.67
CA LEU A 69 10.46 -3.17 -0.98
C LEU A 69 8.98 -3.03 -1.34
N VAL A 70 8.64 -3.17 -2.61
CA VAL A 70 7.25 -3.07 -3.08
C VAL A 70 6.39 -4.21 -2.54
N ILE A 71 6.91 -5.44 -2.51
CA ILE A 71 6.20 -6.59 -1.93
C ILE A 71 5.95 -6.35 -0.43
N MET A 72 6.96 -5.90 0.31
CA MET A 72 6.84 -5.61 1.74
C MET A 72 5.89 -4.44 2.02
N ASP A 73 5.91 -3.37 1.23
CA ASP A 73 4.93 -2.28 1.37
C ASP A 73 3.52 -2.81 1.05
N GLY A 74 3.36 -3.67 0.03
CA GLY A 74 2.10 -4.33 -0.31
C GLY A 74 1.50 -5.08 0.87
N TRP A 75 2.32 -5.88 1.53
CA TRP A 75 1.94 -6.56 2.76
C TRP A 75 1.50 -5.59 3.86
N SER A 76 2.31 -4.56 4.13
CA SER A 76 2.02 -3.53 5.13
C SER A 76 0.69 -2.80 4.89
N ARG A 77 0.39 -2.44 3.63
CA ARG A 77 -0.89 -1.80 3.26
C ARG A 77 -2.07 -2.74 3.44
N PHE A 78 -1.88 -4.03 3.17
CA PHE A 78 -2.93 -5.01 3.42
C PHE A 78 -3.23 -5.18 4.93
N GLN A 79 -2.20 -5.12 5.79
CA GLN A 79 -2.40 -5.11 7.24
C GLN A 79 -3.15 -3.85 7.71
N ASN A 80 -2.82 -2.69 7.14
CA ASN A 80 -3.52 -1.44 7.40
C ASN A 80 -4.99 -1.50 6.98
N TYR A 81 -5.30 -2.10 5.83
CA TYR A 81 -6.67 -2.34 5.37
C TYR A 81 -7.46 -3.17 6.39
N LYS A 82 -6.91 -4.31 6.84
CA LYS A 82 -7.57 -5.18 7.83
C LYS A 82 -7.87 -4.42 9.12
N ARG A 83 -6.90 -3.64 9.62
CA ARG A 83 -7.06 -2.81 10.82
C ARG A 83 -8.10 -1.70 10.63
N ALA A 84 -8.06 -1.00 9.49
CA ALA A 84 -9.01 0.07 9.19
C ALA A 84 -10.44 -0.47 9.12
N LYS A 85 -10.63 -1.64 8.50
CA LYS A 85 -11.93 -2.29 8.38
C LYS A 85 -12.53 -2.63 9.74
N ASP A 86 -11.74 -3.22 10.64
CA ASP A 86 -12.19 -3.49 12.02
C ASP A 86 -12.57 -2.20 12.75
N GLN A 87 -11.75 -1.16 12.63
CA GLN A 87 -11.99 0.12 13.31
C GLN A 87 -13.24 0.82 12.79
N PHE A 88 -13.46 0.85 11.48
CA PHE A 88 -14.66 1.41 10.88
C PHE A 88 -15.91 0.58 11.20
N TYR A 89 -15.79 -0.74 11.30
CA TYR A 89 -16.91 -1.59 11.69
C TYR A 89 -17.33 -1.35 13.15
N MET A 90 -16.36 -1.23 14.08
CA MET A 90 -16.66 -1.01 15.50
C MET A 90 -17.20 0.38 15.82
N HIS A 91 -16.73 1.41 15.11
CA HIS A 91 -16.99 2.81 15.48
C HIS A 91 -17.81 3.58 14.43
N GLY A 92 -18.16 2.95 13.31
CA GLY A 92 -18.66 3.66 12.14
C GLY A 92 -17.61 4.60 11.54
N PHE A 93 -18.07 5.53 10.71
CA PHE A 93 -17.18 6.54 10.15
C PHE A 93 -16.65 7.49 11.23
N ASN A 94 -15.33 7.50 11.43
CA ASN A 94 -14.66 8.37 12.38
C ASN A 94 -13.46 9.06 11.74
N ARG A 95 -13.46 10.39 11.79
CA ARG A 95 -12.39 11.27 11.26
C ARG A 95 -11.01 10.94 11.84
N ARG A 96 -10.93 10.55 13.12
CA ARG A 96 -9.65 10.18 13.77
C ARG A 96 -9.06 8.91 13.16
N ILE A 97 -9.92 7.93 12.85
CA ILE A 97 -9.50 6.68 12.18
C ILE A 97 -9.02 7.02 10.77
N ALA A 98 -9.81 7.77 9.99
CA ALA A 98 -9.44 8.18 8.64
C ALA A 98 -8.11 8.96 8.59
N ASN A 99 -7.86 9.87 9.54
CA ASN A 99 -6.61 10.63 9.63
C ASN A 99 -5.37 9.76 9.83
N THR A 100 -5.50 8.61 10.48
CA THR A 100 -4.38 7.69 10.69
C THR A 100 -3.80 7.19 9.36
N TYR A 101 -4.62 7.16 8.31
CA TYR A 101 -4.26 6.65 6.99
C TYR A 101 -4.07 7.73 5.92
N ILE A 102 -4.12 9.01 6.30
CA ILE A 102 -4.03 10.13 5.35
C ILE A 102 -2.62 10.32 4.75
N GLY A 103 -1.59 9.79 5.42
CA GLY A 103 -0.19 10.12 5.18
C GLY A 103 0.33 9.81 3.78
N SER A 104 -0.13 8.74 3.13
CA SER A 104 0.32 8.35 1.79
C SER A 104 -0.83 7.82 0.93
N LYS A 105 -0.65 7.85 -0.41
CA LYS A 105 -1.67 7.40 -1.35
C LYS A 105 -2.06 5.93 -1.14
N CYS A 106 -1.09 5.06 -0.89
CA CYS A 106 -1.34 3.64 -0.63
C CYS A 106 -2.09 3.41 0.69
N GLN A 107 -1.79 4.18 1.75
CA GLN A 107 -2.54 4.13 3.01
C GLN A 107 -3.97 4.61 2.85
N ARG A 108 -4.18 5.71 2.13
CA ARG A 108 -5.52 6.23 1.83
C ARG A 108 -6.33 5.23 1.04
N ASN A 109 -5.72 4.59 0.04
CA ASN A 109 -6.37 3.54 -0.75
C ASN A 109 -6.80 2.36 0.14
N ALA A 110 -5.93 1.91 1.05
CA ALA A 110 -6.28 0.86 2.01
C ALA A 110 -7.50 1.21 2.87
N ALA A 111 -7.57 2.46 3.35
CA ALA A 111 -8.71 2.94 4.15
C ALA A 111 -9.99 3.11 3.30
N ILE A 112 -9.88 3.58 2.05
CA ILE A 112 -11.03 3.73 1.14
C ILE A 112 -11.61 2.36 0.80
N VAL A 113 -10.77 1.37 0.49
CA VAL A 113 -11.24 0.00 0.20
C VAL A 113 -11.93 -0.60 1.44
N ALA A 114 -11.36 -0.42 2.63
CA ALA A 114 -11.99 -0.86 3.88
C ALA A 114 -13.36 -0.19 4.12
N ALA A 115 -13.44 1.12 3.94
CA ALA A 115 -14.70 1.87 4.09
C ALA A 115 -15.74 1.47 3.03
N LYS A 116 -15.31 1.26 1.79
CA LYS A 116 -16.17 0.83 0.69
C LYS A 116 -16.85 -0.51 0.97
N GLU A 117 -16.09 -1.47 1.47
CA GLU A 117 -16.64 -2.78 1.85
C GLU A 117 -17.61 -2.69 3.04
N LEU A 118 -17.64 -1.59 3.78
CA LEU A 118 -18.59 -1.34 4.87
C LEU A 118 -19.72 -0.37 4.49
N GLY A 119 -19.75 0.11 3.24
CA GLY A 119 -20.76 1.08 2.78
C GLY A 119 -20.45 2.54 3.13
N LEU A 120 -19.28 2.81 3.71
CA LEU A 120 -18.83 4.13 4.20
C LEU A 120 -17.96 4.88 3.15
N GLU A 121 -18.03 4.47 1.87
CA GLU A 121 -17.17 5.02 0.80
C GLU A 121 -17.37 6.53 0.61
N LYS A 122 -18.61 7.01 0.63
CA LYS A 122 -18.93 8.42 0.40
C LYS A 122 -18.32 9.32 1.48
N GLU A 123 -18.49 8.93 2.74
CA GLU A 123 -18.07 9.68 3.92
C GLU A 123 -16.54 9.84 3.97
N ILE A 124 -15.79 8.76 3.67
CA ILE A 124 -14.33 8.82 3.67
C ILE A 124 -13.79 9.63 2.50
N ILE A 125 -14.42 9.57 1.33
CA ILE A 125 -14.02 10.34 0.16
C ILE A 125 -14.27 11.83 0.39
N GLU A 126 -15.45 12.19 0.89
CA GLU A 126 -15.78 13.58 1.27
C GLU A 126 -14.80 14.11 2.31
N TYR A 127 -14.52 13.32 3.35
CA TYR A 127 -13.55 13.73 4.36
C TYR A 127 -12.14 13.97 3.81
N TYR A 128 -11.65 13.11 2.91
CA TYR A 128 -10.35 13.34 2.28
C TYR A 128 -10.36 14.55 1.33
N LYS A 129 -11.48 14.85 0.67
CA LYS A 129 -11.64 16.10 -0.08
C LYS A 129 -11.56 17.32 0.84
N ASP A 130 -12.24 17.28 2.00
CA ASP A 130 -12.22 18.37 3.00
C ASP A 130 -10.81 18.60 3.57
N MET A 131 -10.03 17.53 3.73
CA MET A 131 -8.62 17.61 4.15
C MET A 131 -7.67 18.06 3.03
N ASN A 132 -8.20 18.60 1.92
CA ASN A 132 -7.44 19.06 0.75
C ASN A 132 -6.55 17.97 0.14
N VAL A 133 -6.91 16.70 0.28
CA VAL A 133 -6.16 15.60 -0.30
C VAL A 133 -6.46 15.51 -1.80
N LYS A 134 -5.56 16.08 -2.59
CA LYS A 134 -5.62 15.97 -4.06
C LYS A 134 -5.05 14.64 -4.58
N TRP A 135 -5.55 14.19 -5.73
CA TRP A 135 -5.19 12.91 -6.36
C TRP A 135 -3.70 12.75 -6.69
N TYR A 136 -3.00 13.88 -6.86
CA TYR A 136 -1.58 13.99 -7.18
C TYR A 136 -0.65 14.07 -5.96
N HIS A 137 -1.17 14.06 -4.72
CA HIS A 137 -0.33 13.91 -3.52
C HIS A 137 0.21 12.48 -3.40
N PHE A 138 1.11 12.12 -4.33
CA PHE A 138 1.89 10.90 -4.32
C PHE A 138 2.99 10.99 -3.27
N VAL A 139 3.65 12.15 -3.16
CA VAL A 139 4.68 12.41 -2.16
C VAL A 139 4.02 12.73 -0.82
N PRO A 140 4.23 11.90 0.22
CA PRO A 140 3.79 12.21 1.57
C PRO A 140 4.38 13.53 2.06
N TYR A 141 3.57 14.34 2.75
CA TYR A 141 4.01 15.62 3.31
C TYR A 141 5.25 15.52 4.21
N PHE A 142 5.51 14.36 4.82
CA PHE A 142 6.69 14.15 5.66
C PHE A 142 8.00 14.03 4.86
N MET A 143 7.95 13.54 3.61
CA MET A 143 9.15 13.40 2.76
C MET A 143 9.68 14.76 2.31
N VAL A 144 8.79 15.76 2.19
CA VAL A 144 9.17 17.16 1.92
C VAL A 144 9.82 17.81 3.14
N LYS A 145 9.40 17.42 4.36
CA LYS A 145 9.89 18.02 5.61
C LYS A 145 11.17 17.37 6.14
N ASP A 146 11.39 16.09 5.88
CA ASP A 146 12.59 15.37 6.30
C ASP A 146 13.09 14.48 5.16
N PRO A 147 14.02 14.94 4.30
CA PRO A 147 14.54 14.16 3.18
C PRO A 147 15.47 13.01 3.62
N LEU A 148 15.99 13.02 4.85
CA LEU A 148 16.84 11.95 5.41
C LEU A 148 16.01 10.85 6.11
N PHE A 149 14.69 10.89 5.99
CA PHE A 149 13.77 9.91 6.59
C PHE A 149 14.11 8.45 6.22
N MET A 150 14.71 8.21 5.05
CA MET A 150 15.11 6.88 4.56
C MET A 150 16.13 6.18 5.46
N PHE A 151 16.85 6.89 6.33
CA PHE A 151 17.81 6.28 7.26
C PHE A 151 17.21 5.95 8.64
N ARG A 152 15.97 6.38 8.91
CA ARG A 152 15.34 6.16 10.21
C ARG A 152 14.77 4.73 10.30
N LYS A 153 15.23 3.92 11.26
CA LYS A 153 14.66 2.58 11.54
C LYS A 153 13.12 2.58 11.69
N LYS A 154 12.57 3.65 12.27
CA LYS A 154 11.12 3.85 12.44
C LYS A 154 10.36 3.97 11.12
N PHE A 155 10.98 4.48 10.07
CA PHE A 155 10.39 4.54 8.73
C PHE A 155 10.29 3.14 8.14
N TRP A 156 11.37 2.36 8.19
CA TRP A 156 11.38 0.98 7.69
C TRP A 156 10.38 0.09 8.42
N SER A 157 10.29 0.20 9.75
CA SER A 157 9.38 -0.63 10.52
C SER A 157 7.90 -0.34 10.25
N ARG A 158 7.53 0.94 10.06
CA ARG A 158 6.13 1.36 9.81
C ARG A 158 5.72 1.28 8.34
N THR A 159 6.67 1.40 7.42
CA THR A 159 6.38 1.37 5.99
C THR A 159 6.38 -0.06 5.49
N PHE A 160 7.40 -0.86 5.81
CA PHE A 160 7.63 -2.18 5.20
C PHE A 160 7.42 -3.37 6.15
N LEU A 161 7.50 -3.17 7.48
CA LEU A 161 7.45 -4.26 8.47
C LEU A 161 6.26 -4.12 9.43
N GLU A 162 5.09 -3.76 8.91
CA GLU A 162 3.88 -3.72 9.73
C GLU A 162 3.57 -5.13 10.26
N LYS A 163 3.34 -5.24 11.58
CA LYS A 163 3.04 -6.52 12.22
C LYS A 163 1.78 -7.13 11.60
N ASN A 164 1.77 -8.46 11.47
CA ASN A 164 0.58 -9.16 11.00
C ASN A 164 -0.60 -8.87 11.94
N TYR A 165 -1.62 -8.22 11.39
CA TYR A 165 -2.86 -7.91 12.05
C TYR A 165 -3.88 -9.00 11.73
N GLN A 166 -4.37 -9.66 12.78
CA GLN A 166 -5.45 -10.63 12.68
C GLN A 166 -6.78 -9.87 12.73
N PRO A 167 -7.65 -9.99 11.71
CA PRO A 167 -8.99 -9.43 11.76
C PRO A 167 -9.74 -9.92 12.99
N LYS A 168 -10.44 -9.01 13.66
CA LYS A 168 -11.28 -9.35 14.82
C LYS A 168 -12.63 -9.92 14.41
N PHE A 169 -13.09 -9.60 13.20
CA PHE A 169 -14.41 -9.95 12.70
C PHE A 169 -14.32 -10.79 11.43
N ASP A 170 -15.18 -11.81 11.34
CA ASP A 170 -15.42 -12.55 10.10
C ASP A 170 -16.60 -11.92 9.35
N TYR A 171 -16.29 -10.96 8.48
CA TYR A 171 -17.27 -10.20 7.74
C TYR A 171 -18.19 -11.04 6.85
N LYS A 172 -17.73 -12.20 6.37
CA LYS A 172 -18.56 -13.09 5.55
C LYS A 172 -19.61 -13.79 6.39
N LYS A 173 -19.24 -14.27 7.59
CA LYS A 173 -20.20 -14.84 8.54
C LYS A 173 -21.22 -13.80 8.99
N ILE A 174 -20.74 -12.61 9.36
CA ILE A 174 -21.61 -11.50 9.76
C ILE A 174 -22.57 -11.17 8.62
N GLN A 175 -22.11 -11.07 7.37
CA GLN A 175 -23.01 -10.82 6.25
C GLN A 175 -24.10 -11.90 6.13
N LEU A 176 -23.73 -13.18 6.23
CA LEU A 176 -24.68 -14.30 6.16
C LEU A 176 -25.69 -14.34 7.31
N GLU A 177 -25.32 -13.84 8.49
CA GLU A 177 -26.24 -13.71 9.64
C GLU A 177 -27.29 -12.59 9.46
N PHE A 178 -27.00 -11.60 8.60
CA PHE A 178 -27.86 -10.46 8.33
C PHE A 178 -28.48 -10.45 6.91
N SER A 179 -28.27 -11.51 6.13
CA SER A 179 -28.87 -11.73 4.78
C SER A 179 -30.14 -12.56 4.87
#